data_AF-A0A519VJU3-F1
#
_entry.id   AF-A0A519VJU3-F1
#
_cell.length_a   1.000
_cell.length_b   1.000
_cell.length_c   1.000
_cell.angle_alpha   90.00
_cell.angle_beta   90.00
_cell.angle_gamma   90.00
#
_symmetry.space_group_name_H-M   'P 1'
#
loop_
_entity.id
_entity.type
_entity.pdbx_description
1 polymer ?
#
loop_
_entity_poly.entity_id
_entity_poly.type
_entity_poly.pdbx_seq_one_letter_code
_entity_poly.pdbx_strand_id
1 'polypeptide(L)'
;MKPRPNLTQEFNSLFGYYPADLIEAALVALMPASNDEIDEHSCIQQLFYAELNHIIQGNLLAYQQTRKNEQPNSEESEALVNAQAIINILLAIIPVSYVFFQQDILNSGNLTIVLDRHEYKPIDEILEAVNFSLMAYPKITFEVHTYGAMANLISNGHFYYATLCAQKNCIFQKEAQYNLPYPSRVLLAANRLKAANLFNQSRDKAVSFMHGANQYLEHNEYAMAVFMLQQACEFTYRSLILVFKSKNIKSHELVLLRKQLVHYVPQIIGLFHPKPKKEIRLLTLLQEAYIKVRYESTYQVDKEQASELLTATSNLMEGVQAVFEEYYYVDS
;
A
#
# COMPACT_ATOMS: atom_id res chain seq x y z
N MET A 1 -1.15 -19.29 -45.59
CA MET A 1 -0.75 -19.20 -44.17
C MET A 1 -0.48 -17.73 -43.86
N LYS A 2 -1.21 -17.12 -42.91
CA LYS A 2 -0.88 -15.76 -42.45
C LYS A 2 0.47 -15.81 -41.72
N PRO A 3 1.35 -14.81 -41.88
CA PRO A 3 2.60 -14.77 -41.12
C PRO A 3 2.28 -14.77 -39.62
N ARG A 4 3.00 -15.58 -38.84
CA ARG A 4 2.90 -15.57 -37.38
C ARG A 4 3.22 -14.15 -36.89
N PRO A 5 2.45 -13.61 -35.93
CA PRO A 5 2.77 -12.31 -35.35
C PRO A 5 4.19 -12.36 -34.76
N ASN A 6 4.95 -11.30 -34.99
CA ASN A 6 6.30 -11.16 -34.51
C ASN A 6 6.25 -10.90 -32.99
N LEU A 7 6.13 -11.99 -32.22
CA LEU A 7 5.99 -11.99 -30.76
C LEU A 7 7.05 -11.10 -30.09
N THR A 8 8.25 -11.01 -30.65
CA THR A 8 9.33 -10.15 -30.16
C THR A 8 8.99 -8.66 -30.19
N GLN A 9 8.22 -8.22 -31.19
CA GLN A 9 7.81 -6.82 -31.34
C GLN A 9 6.64 -6.47 -30.42
N GLU A 10 5.71 -7.42 -30.22
CA GLU A 10 4.60 -7.29 -29.25
C GLU A 10 5.13 -7.29 -27.80
N PHE A 11 6.05 -8.19 -27.45
CA PHE A 11 6.67 -8.23 -26.13
C PHE A 11 7.55 -7.01 -25.84
N ASN A 12 8.31 -6.51 -26.82
CA ASN A 12 9.09 -5.28 -26.65
C ASN A 12 8.20 -4.06 -26.40
N SER A 13 7.00 -4.01 -26.98
CA SER A 13 6.02 -2.95 -26.70
C SER A 13 5.38 -3.10 -25.31
N LEU A 14 5.16 -4.34 -24.85
CA LEU A 14 4.58 -4.64 -23.55
C LEU A 14 5.54 -4.29 -22.41
N PHE A 15 6.84 -4.61 -22.55
CA PHE A 15 7.87 -4.42 -21.52
C PHE A 15 8.53 -3.05 -21.52
N GLY A 16 8.30 -2.20 -22.53
CA GLY A 16 8.74 -0.79 -22.52
C GLY A 16 8.13 0.05 -21.40
N TYR A 17 7.04 -0.44 -20.78
CA TYR A 17 6.32 0.17 -19.66
C TYR A 17 6.56 -0.56 -18.31
N TYR A 18 7.50 -1.51 -18.30
CA TYR A 18 8.03 -2.37 -17.24
C TYR A 18 9.19 -1.82 -16.38
N PRO A 19 9.23 -1.74 -15.03
CA PRO A 19 10.53 -1.64 -14.34
C PRO A 19 11.07 -3.06 -14.15
N ALA A 20 12.33 -3.26 -14.50
CA ALA A 20 12.97 -4.57 -14.43
C ALA A 20 12.78 -5.29 -13.09
N ASP A 21 12.85 -4.55 -11.98
CA ASP A 21 12.76 -5.06 -10.61
C ASP A 21 11.44 -5.81 -10.31
N LEU A 22 10.35 -5.43 -11.00
CA LEU A 22 9.01 -6.02 -10.80
C LEU A 22 8.73 -7.20 -11.73
N ILE A 23 9.32 -7.18 -12.92
CA ILE A 23 9.37 -8.37 -13.77
C ILE A 23 10.25 -9.43 -13.09
N GLU A 24 11.40 -9.03 -12.54
CA GLU A 24 12.31 -9.90 -11.78
C GLU A 24 11.61 -10.54 -10.58
N ALA A 25 10.88 -9.76 -9.76
CA ALA A 25 10.14 -10.29 -8.61
C ALA A 25 9.01 -11.27 -9.00
N ALA A 26 8.31 -11.02 -10.11
CA ALA A 26 7.27 -11.91 -10.63
C ALA A 26 7.84 -13.20 -11.22
N LEU A 27 9.03 -13.14 -11.82
CA LEU A 27 9.73 -14.28 -12.41
C LEU A 27 10.39 -15.17 -11.35
N VAL A 28 10.91 -14.59 -10.26
CA VAL A 28 11.50 -15.35 -9.14
C VAL A 28 10.51 -16.33 -8.51
N ALA A 29 9.22 -15.99 -8.48
CA ALA A 29 8.16 -16.87 -8.00
C ALA A 29 7.81 -18.02 -8.97
N LEU A 30 8.21 -17.90 -10.23
CA LEU A 30 7.98 -18.88 -11.30
C LEU A 30 9.22 -19.73 -11.61
N MET A 31 10.37 -19.38 -11.02
CA MET A 31 11.59 -20.16 -11.11
C MET A 31 11.47 -21.43 -10.25
N PRO A 32 11.86 -22.61 -10.76
CA PRO A 32 11.77 -23.86 -10.02
C PRO A 32 12.63 -23.79 -8.74
N ALA A 33 12.05 -24.21 -7.62
CA ALA A 33 12.77 -24.38 -6.37
C ALA A 33 13.58 -25.68 -6.44
N SER A 34 14.90 -25.56 -6.42
CA SER A 34 15.92 -26.62 -6.41
C SER A 34 16.26 -27.27 -7.76
N ASN A 35 17.54 -27.58 -7.89
CA ASN A 35 18.29 -27.92 -9.10
C ASN A 35 18.52 -29.43 -9.20
N ASP A 36 17.51 -30.24 -8.87
CA ASP A 36 17.63 -31.69 -8.92
C ASP A 36 16.73 -32.25 -10.03
N GLU A 37 17.41 -32.90 -10.99
CA GLU A 37 16.96 -33.49 -12.27
C GLU A 37 16.77 -32.50 -13.46
N ILE A 38 17.83 -32.41 -14.27
CA ILE A 38 17.83 -31.67 -15.55
C ILE A 38 17.12 -32.53 -16.61
N ASP A 39 15.84 -32.25 -16.84
CA ASP A 39 15.10 -32.67 -18.04
C ASP A 39 15.26 -31.62 -19.17
N GLU A 40 15.18 -32.03 -20.44
CA GLU A 40 15.32 -31.14 -21.62
C GLU A 40 14.31 -29.97 -21.58
N HIS A 41 13.14 -30.16 -20.97
CA HIS A 41 12.17 -29.10 -20.73
C HIS A 41 12.63 -28.03 -19.72
N SER A 42 13.40 -28.39 -18.70
CA SER A 42 14.01 -27.45 -17.75
C SER A 42 15.05 -26.56 -18.44
N CYS A 43 15.83 -27.13 -19.37
CA CYS A 43 16.85 -26.40 -20.11
C CYS A 43 16.24 -25.33 -21.05
N ILE A 44 15.13 -25.66 -21.73
CA ILE A 44 14.40 -24.72 -22.58
C ILE A 44 13.76 -23.60 -21.75
N GLN A 45 13.19 -23.91 -20.58
CA GLN A 45 12.65 -22.89 -19.67
C GLN A 45 13.76 -21.98 -19.14
N GLN A 46 14.91 -22.53 -18.73
CA GLN A 46 16.06 -21.74 -18.27
C GLN A 46 16.59 -20.81 -19.37
N LEU A 47 16.69 -21.29 -20.62
CA LEU A 47 17.09 -20.48 -21.76
C LEU A 47 16.08 -19.36 -22.06
N PHE A 48 14.77 -19.67 -22.01
CA PHE A 48 13.71 -18.68 -22.17
C PHE A 48 13.78 -17.59 -21.10
N TYR A 49 13.94 -17.95 -19.83
CA TYR A 49 14.06 -16.97 -18.74
C TYR A 49 15.37 -16.18 -18.79
N ALA A 50 16.49 -16.78 -19.21
CA ALA A 50 17.75 -16.07 -19.41
C ALA A 50 17.64 -15.03 -20.53
N GLU A 51 16.98 -15.38 -21.64
CA GLU A 51 16.75 -14.48 -22.77
C GLU A 51 15.77 -13.36 -22.39
N LEU A 52 14.71 -13.69 -21.65
CA LEU A 52 13.78 -12.71 -21.10
C LEU A 52 14.48 -11.73 -20.15
N ASN A 53 15.32 -12.22 -19.23
CA ASN A 53 16.12 -11.37 -18.34
C ASN A 53 17.08 -10.46 -19.11
N HIS A 54 17.73 -10.97 -20.15
CA HIS A 54 18.62 -10.17 -20.99
C HIS A 54 17.86 -9.04 -21.71
N ILE A 55 16.66 -9.33 -22.24
CA ILE A 55 15.79 -8.33 -22.89
C ILE A 55 15.34 -7.26 -21.88
N ILE A 56 14.94 -7.67 -20.67
CA ILE A 56 14.51 -6.77 -19.59
C ILE A 56 15.63 -5.83 -19.17
N GLN A 57 16.84 -6.36 -18.94
CA GLN A 57 18.01 -5.55 -18.56
C GLN A 57 18.41 -4.55 -19.65
N GLY A 58 18.34 -4.97 -20.92
CA GLY A 58 18.56 -4.07 -22.06
C GLY A 58 17.57 -2.90 -22.10
N ASN A 59 16.28 -3.18 -21.86
CA ASN A 59 15.23 -2.15 -21.84
C ASN A 59 15.35 -1.21 -20.63
N LEU A 60 15.74 -1.73 -19.46
CA LEU A 60 16.01 -0.92 -18.27
C LEU A 60 17.14 0.09 -18.53
N LEU A 61 18.23 -0.36 -19.13
CA LEU A 61 19.37 0.49 -19.48
C LEU A 61 18.96 1.58 -20.48
N ALA A 62 18.14 1.22 -21.49
CA ALA A 62 17.62 2.17 -22.47
C ALA A 62 16.73 3.24 -21.80
N TYR A 63 15.79 2.83 -20.93
CA TYR A 63 14.93 3.74 -20.17
C TYR A 63 15.74 4.72 -19.32
N GLN A 64 16.72 4.21 -18.56
CA GLN A 64 17.60 5.03 -17.71
C GLN A 64 18.45 6.01 -18.52
N GLN A 65 18.85 5.64 -19.75
CA GLN A 65 19.60 6.50 -20.66
C GLN A 65 18.71 7.60 -21.27
N THR A 66 17.48 7.30 -21.67
CA THR A 66 16.51 8.32 -22.12
C THR A 66 16.15 9.29 -21.01
N ARG A 67 15.97 8.82 -19.76
CA ARG A 67 15.63 9.68 -18.61
C ARG A 67 16.77 10.57 -18.14
N LYS A 68 18.03 10.19 -18.34
CA LYS A 68 19.20 11.05 -18.06
C LYS A 68 19.29 12.26 -18.99
N ASN A 69 18.64 12.19 -20.16
CA ASN A 69 18.63 13.27 -21.14
C ASN A 69 17.44 14.23 -21.00
N GLU A 70 16.48 13.92 -20.11
CA GLU A 70 15.37 14.80 -19.76
C GLU A 70 15.68 15.47 -18.40
N GLN A 71 16.18 16.70 -18.44
CA GLN A 71 16.18 17.55 -17.24
C GLN A 71 14.73 17.89 -16.87
N PRO A 72 14.30 17.73 -15.61
CA PRO A 72 12.96 18.12 -15.20
C PRO A 72 12.88 19.64 -15.11
N ASN A 73 12.47 20.28 -16.19
CA ASN A 73 11.91 21.63 -16.18
C ASN A 73 10.39 21.53 -16.05
N SER A 74 9.89 21.14 -14.89
CA SER A 74 8.49 21.39 -14.52
C SER A 74 8.33 21.33 -13.00
N GLU A 75 7.57 22.28 -12.45
CA GLU A 75 7.21 22.39 -11.02
C GLU A 75 6.26 21.26 -10.56
N GLU A 76 5.97 20.28 -11.41
CA GLU A 76 5.01 19.21 -11.16
C GLU A 76 5.65 17.99 -10.46
N SER A 77 4.93 17.41 -9.50
CA SER A 77 5.37 16.20 -8.79
C SER A 77 5.59 15.01 -9.75
N GLU A 78 6.74 14.31 -9.60
CA GLU A 78 7.03 13.06 -10.32
C GLU A 78 5.89 12.02 -10.18
N ALA A 79 5.26 11.93 -9.00
CA ALA A 79 4.16 11.00 -8.76
C ALA A 79 2.91 11.37 -9.56
N LEU A 80 2.62 12.67 -9.69
CA LEU A 80 1.50 13.17 -10.49
C LEU A 80 1.73 12.91 -12.00
N VAL A 81 2.95 13.17 -12.49
CA VAL A 81 3.31 12.89 -13.90
C VAL A 81 3.16 11.40 -14.21
N ASN A 82 3.69 10.55 -13.32
CA ASN A 82 3.54 9.10 -13.44
C ASN A 82 2.06 8.67 -13.40
N ALA A 83 1.28 9.21 -12.46
CA ALA A 83 -0.15 8.95 -12.36
C ALA A 83 -0.88 9.28 -13.67
N GLN A 84 -0.59 10.43 -14.29
CA GLN A 84 -1.21 10.82 -15.56
C GLN A 84 -0.86 9.87 -16.71
N ALA A 85 0.38 9.40 -16.78
CA ALA A 85 0.80 8.41 -17.77
C ALA A 85 0.06 7.07 -17.58
N ILE A 86 -0.09 6.62 -16.32
CA ILE A 86 -0.80 5.38 -15.96
C ILE A 86 -2.28 5.47 -16.35
N ILE A 87 -2.95 6.60 -16.09
CA ILE A 87 -4.38 6.77 -16.39
C ILE A 87 -4.66 6.42 -17.85
N ASN A 88 -3.87 6.93 -18.80
CA ASN A 88 -4.09 6.67 -20.23
C ASN A 88 -4.07 5.17 -20.57
N ILE A 89 -3.17 4.41 -19.92
CA ILE A 89 -3.10 2.94 -20.07
C ILE A 89 -4.35 2.30 -19.47
N LEU A 90 -4.72 2.70 -18.24
CA LEU A 90 -5.88 2.16 -17.54
C LEU A 90 -7.19 2.40 -18.29
N LEU A 91 -7.41 3.59 -18.83
CA LEU A 91 -8.62 3.94 -19.58
C LEU A 91 -8.82 3.07 -20.84
N ALA A 92 -7.76 2.50 -21.39
CA ALA A 92 -7.84 1.61 -22.55
C ALA A 92 -8.25 0.17 -22.18
N ILE A 93 -8.08 -0.23 -20.91
CA ILE A 93 -8.19 -1.64 -20.48
C ILE A 93 -9.26 -1.89 -19.42
N ILE A 94 -9.71 -0.85 -18.71
CA ILE A 94 -10.72 -0.94 -17.66
C ILE A 94 -11.80 0.14 -17.79
N PRO A 95 -13.07 -0.17 -17.43
CA PRO A 95 -14.16 0.79 -17.50
C PRO A 95 -14.12 1.75 -16.31
N VAL A 96 -13.59 2.96 -16.53
CA VAL A 96 -13.39 3.97 -15.48
C VAL A 96 -14.34 5.15 -15.64
N SER A 97 -14.97 5.57 -14.54
CA SER A 97 -15.74 6.83 -14.47
C SER A 97 -14.94 7.97 -13.85
N TYR A 98 -14.22 7.71 -12.75
CA TYR A 98 -13.39 8.71 -12.07
C TYR A 98 -12.05 8.12 -11.65
N VAL A 99 -11.01 8.95 -11.66
CA VAL A 99 -9.75 8.67 -10.96
C VAL A 99 -9.44 9.86 -10.06
N PHE A 100 -9.21 9.57 -8.79
CA PHE A 100 -8.75 10.55 -7.80
C PHE A 100 -7.29 10.27 -7.45
N PHE A 101 -6.50 11.32 -7.32
CA PHE A 101 -5.10 11.24 -6.89
C PHE A 101 -4.94 11.87 -5.52
N GLN A 102 -4.25 11.16 -4.64
CA GLN A 102 -3.73 11.71 -3.41
C GLN A 102 -2.22 11.54 -3.38
N GLN A 103 -1.50 12.64 -3.30
CA GLN A 103 -0.05 12.64 -3.15
C GLN A 103 0.34 12.67 -1.68
N ASP A 104 1.44 12.01 -1.32
CA ASP A 104 2.04 12.12 0.00
C ASP A 104 3.30 13.01 0.02
N ILE A 105 3.84 13.20 1.23
CA ILE A 105 5.03 14.01 1.52
C ILE A 105 6.31 13.38 0.92
N LEU A 106 6.33 12.07 0.70
CA LEU A 106 7.48 11.32 0.18
C LEU A 106 7.48 11.21 -1.36
N ASN A 107 6.65 12.01 -2.04
CA ASN A 107 6.48 11.97 -3.48
C ASN A 107 6.03 10.59 -3.99
N SER A 108 5.22 9.91 -3.17
CA SER A 108 4.42 8.73 -3.51
C SER A 108 2.96 9.15 -3.69
N GLY A 109 2.16 8.29 -4.30
CA GLY A 109 0.78 8.62 -4.65
C GLY A 109 -0.17 7.44 -4.51
N ASN A 110 -1.44 7.73 -4.27
CA ASN A 110 -2.52 6.75 -4.31
C ASN A 110 -3.57 7.15 -5.35
N LEU A 111 -3.94 6.19 -6.20
CA LEU A 111 -5.01 6.28 -7.17
C LEU A 111 -6.27 5.59 -6.65
N THR A 112 -7.33 6.37 -6.41
CA THR A 112 -8.66 5.80 -6.17
C THR A 112 -9.44 5.79 -7.48
N ILE A 113 -9.63 4.59 -8.04
CA ILE A 113 -10.29 4.36 -9.32
C ILE A 113 -11.75 3.99 -9.04
N VAL A 114 -12.67 4.76 -9.60
CA VAL A 114 -14.11 4.49 -9.55
C VAL A 114 -14.55 3.97 -10.91
N LEU A 115 -15.00 2.72 -10.94
CA LEU A 115 -15.43 2.02 -12.15
C LEU A 115 -16.72 2.62 -12.71
N ASP A 116 -16.92 2.44 -14.00
CA ASP A 116 -18.14 2.83 -14.69
C ASP A 116 -19.37 2.09 -14.16
N ARG A 117 -20.51 2.77 -14.15
CA ARG A 117 -21.79 2.24 -13.67
C ARG A 117 -22.54 1.41 -14.71
N HIS A 118 -22.22 1.58 -16.00
CA HIS A 118 -22.90 0.97 -17.13
C HIS A 118 -22.03 -0.04 -17.88
N GLU A 119 -20.71 0.04 -17.74
CA GLU A 119 -19.76 -0.92 -18.31
C GLU A 119 -19.25 -1.87 -17.24
N TYR A 120 -19.41 -3.18 -17.50
CA TYR A 120 -18.98 -4.23 -16.58
C TYR A 120 -17.73 -4.94 -17.10
N LYS A 121 -16.79 -5.17 -16.19
CA LYS A 121 -15.69 -6.12 -16.35
C LYS A 121 -15.48 -6.85 -15.01
N PRO A 122 -15.14 -8.15 -15.00
CA PRO A 122 -14.87 -8.87 -13.77
C PRO A 122 -13.79 -8.17 -12.93
N ILE A 123 -14.00 -8.09 -11.61
CA ILE A 123 -13.11 -7.34 -10.72
C ILE A 123 -11.69 -7.91 -10.72
N ASP A 124 -11.54 -9.23 -10.83
CA ASP A 124 -10.24 -9.89 -10.83
C ASP A 124 -9.42 -9.47 -12.07
N GLU A 125 -10.04 -9.44 -13.25
CA GLU A 125 -9.39 -8.95 -14.48
C GLU A 125 -9.00 -7.47 -14.40
N ILE A 126 -9.83 -6.65 -13.74
CA ILE A 126 -9.52 -5.24 -13.50
C ILE A 126 -8.31 -5.13 -12.57
N LEU A 127 -8.30 -5.88 -11.47
CA LEU A 127 -7.21 -5.86 -10.51
C LEU A 127 -5.90 -6.36 -11.14
N GLU A 128 -5.93 -7.41 -11.94
CA GLU A 128 -4.76 -7.90 -12.69
C GLU A 128 -4.24 -6.83 -13.65
N ALA A 129 -5.12 -6.23 -14.44
CA ALA A 129 -4.76 -5.16 -15.38
C ALA A 129 -4.12 -3.96 -14.68
N VAL A 130 -4.72 -3.50 -13.57
CA VAL A 130 -4.21 -2.34 -12.82
C VAL A 130 -2.89 -2.68 -12.12
N ASN A 131 -2.79 -3.85 -11.49
CA ASN A 131 -1.54 -4.32 -10.87
C ASN A 131 -0.42 -4.37 -11.91
N PHE A 132 -0.70 -4.94 -13.09
CA PHE A 132 0.23 -4.96 -14.21
C PHE A 132 0.62 -3.51 -14.55
N SER A 133 -0.29 -2.61 -14.90
CA SER A 133 0.06 -1.23 -15.29
C SER A 133 0.88 -0.46 -14.25
N LEU A 134 0.68 -0.75 -12.96
CA LEU A 134 1.38 -0.08 -11.86
C LEU A 134 2.71 -0.72 -11.49
N MET A 135 3.08 -1.84 -12.11
CA MET A 135 4.40 -2.41 -11.89
C MET A 135 5.49 -1.37 -12.21
N ALA A 136 5.36 -0.54 -13.25
CA ALA A 136 6.31 0.56 -13.57
C ALA A 136 6.56 1.58 -12.46
N TYR A 137 5.65 1.65 -11.50
CA TYR A 137 5.50 2.82 -10.64
C TYR A 137 5.39 2.37 -9.19
N PRO A 138 6.49 1.91 -8.57
CA PRO A 138 6.50 1.34 -7.22
C PRO A 138 6.10 2.35 -6.12
N LYS A 139 6.08 3.65 -6.45
CA LYS A 139 5.62 4.73 -5.57
C LYS A 139 4.12 5.05 -5.72
N ILE A 140 3.43 4.41 -6.65
CA ILE A 140 2.00 4.60 -6.87
C ILE A 140 1.25 3.37 -6.39
N THR A 141 0.32 3.59 -5.46
CA THR A 141 -0.63 2.58 -5.00
C THR A 141 -2.01 2.85 -5.57
N PHE A 142 -2.92 1.89 -5.47
CA PHE A 142 -4.27 2.06 -5.98
C PHE A 142 -5.34 1.34 -5.15
N GLU A 143 -6.58 1.78 -5.32
CA GLU A 143 -7.79 1.08 -4.89
C GLU A 143 -8.87 1.19 -5.98
N VAL A 144 -9.62 0.12 -6.19
CA VAL A 144 -10.71 0.08 -7.18
C VAL A 144 -12.04 -0.06 -6.44
N HIS A 145 -12.99 0.83 -6.77
CA HIS A 145 -14.35 0.79 -6.26
C HIS A 145 -15.36 0.78 -7.40
N THR A 146 -16.48 0.08 -7.20
CA THR A 146 -17.64 0.28 -8.06
C THR A 146 -18.23 1.67 -7.81
N TYR A 147 -18.83 2.28 -8.84
CA TYR A 147 -19.52 3.56 -8.68
C TYR A 147 -20.57 3.52 -7.54
N GLY A 148 -21.38 2.47 -7.48
CA GLY A 148 -22.41 2.33 -6.45
C GLY A 148 -21.84 2.24 -5.03
N ALA A 149 -20.73 1.52 -4.83
CA ALA A 149 -20.06 1.46 -3.53
C ALA A 149 -19.51 2.84 -3.12
N MET A 150 -18.85 3.54 -4.05
CA MET A 150 -18.29 4.87 -3.78
C MET A 150 -19.40 5.89 -3.48
N ALA A 151 -20.45 5.93 -4.30
CA ALA A 151 -21.60 6.79 -4.09
C ALA A 151 -22.24 6.54 -2.72
N ASN A 152 -22.43 5.27 -2.34
CA ASN A 152 -22.98 4.94 -1.03
C ASN A 152 -22.08 5.38 0.14
N LEU A 153 -20.76 5.22 0.03
CA LEU A 153 -19.81 5.68 1.05
C LEU A 153 -19.91 7.20 1.23
N ILE A 154 -19.91 7.96 0.14
CA ILE A 154 -19.98 9.41 0.17
C ILE A 154 -21.35 9.89 0.69
N SER A 155 -22.46 9.32 0.18
CA SER A 155 -23.82 9.67 0.63
C SER A 155 -24.03 9.41 2.13
N ASN A 156 -23.42 8.35 2.68
CA ASN A 156 -23.45 8.07 4.12
C ASN A 156 -22.43 8.88 4.93
N GLY A 157 -21.76 9.87 4.32
CA GLY A 157 -20.82 10.76 4.99
C GLY A 157 -19.56 10.05 5.45
N HIS A 158 -19.06 9.06 4.71
CA HIS A 158 -17.80 8.40 5.04
C HIS A 158 -16.66 9.42 5.01
N PHE A 159 -16.09 9.68 6.18
CA PHE A 159 -15.14 10.77 6.42
C PHE A 159 -14.02 10.87 5.38
N TYR A 160 -13.33 9.76 5.10
CA TYR A 160 -12.19 9.74 4.17
C TYR A 160 -12.62 10.00 2.71
N TYR A 161 -13.46 9.14 2.14
CA TYR A 161 -13.89 9.27 0.73
C TYR A 161 -14.69 10.55 0.44
N ALA A 162 -15.40 11.10 1.42
CA ALA A 162 -16.07 12.38 1.28
C ALA A 162 -15.10 13.55 1.02
N THR A 163 -13.91 13.52 1.62
CA THR A 163 -12.85 14.52 1.38
C THR A 163 -11.99 14.15 0.17
N LEU A 164 -11.67 12.86 -0.01
CA LEU A 164 -10.85 12.38 -1.12
C LEU A 164 -11.55 12.59 -2.47
N CYS A 165 -12.82 12.19 -2.60
CA CYS A 165 -13.60 12.30 -3.83
C CYS A 165 -14.19 13.71 -4.03
N ALA A 166 -13.36 14.72 -3.81
CA ALA A 166 -13.63 16.10 -4.15
C ALA A 166 -13.07 16.43 -5.53
N GLN A 167 -13.70 17.39 -6.22
CA GLN A 167 -13.29 17.78 -7.57
C GLN A 167 -11.81 18.22 -7.65
N LYS A 168 -11.26 18.81 -6.57
CA LYS A 168 -9.84 19.22 -6.48
C LYS A 168 -8.84 18.06 -6.60
N ASN A 169 -9.24 16.85 -6.22
CA ASN A 169 -8.38 15.66 -6.26
C ASN A 169 -8.67 14.79 -7.50
N CYS A 170 -9.65 15.18 -8.33
CA CYS A 170 -10.09 14.43 -9.50
C CYS A 170 -9.13 14.70 -10.66
N ILE A 171 -8.37 13.68 -11.07
CA ILE A 171 -7.42 13.74 -12.18
C ILE A 171 -8.01 13.20 -13.49
N PHE A 172 -9.12 12.47 -13.41
CA PHE A 172 -9.88 12.01 -14.57
C PHE A 172 -11.38 11.92 -14.26
N GLN A 173 -12.21 12.36 -15.19
CA GLN A 173 -13.65 12.11 -15.22
C GLN A 173 -14.10 11.75 -16.64
N LYS A 174 -14.94 10.72 -16.77
CA LYS A 174 -15.49 10.30 -18.07
C LYS A 174 -16.61 11.22 -18.56
N GLU A 175 -17.56 11.54 -17.67
CA GLU A 175 -18.65 12.47 -17.96
C GLU A 175 -18.21 13.92 -17.70
N ALA A 176 -18.71 14.87 -18.50
CA ALA A 176 -18.41 16.29 -18.30
C ALA A 176 -19.02 16.86 -17.01
N GLN A 177 -20.10 16.25 -16.51
CA GLN A 177 -20.78 16.63 -15.28
C GLN A 177 -20.33 15.75 -14.12
N TYR A 178 -20.04 16.40 -12.98
CA TYR A 178 -19.65 15.70 -11.77
C TYR A 178 -20.88 15.13 -11.06
N ASN A 179 -21.04 13.81 -11.11
CA ASN A 179 -22.28 13.13 -10.70
C ASN A 179 -22.12 12.27 -9.43
N LEU A 180 -20.96 12.28 -8.78
CA LEU A 180 -20.86 11.68 -7.43
C LEU A 180 -21.67 12.49 -6.42
N PRO A 181 -22.30 11.84 -5.43
CA PRO A 181 -23.15 12.52 -4.48
C PRO A 181 -22.35 13.47 -3.60
N TYR A 182 -23.02 14.49 -3.06
CA TYR A 182 -22.45 15.34 -2.03
C TYR A 182 -22.82 14.81 -0.64
N PRO A 183 -21.86 14.67 0.29
CA PRO A 183 -22.13 14.23 1.65
C PRO A 183 -22.95 15.29 2.40
N SER A 184 -23.91 14.86 3.21
CA SER A 184 -24.58 15.76 4.16
C SER A 184 -23.56 16.32 5.15
N ARG A 185 -23.48 17.65 5.27
CA ARG A 185 -22.56 18.32 6.22
C ARG A 185 -22.76 17.85 7.65
N VAL A 186 -24.02 17.66 8.05
CA VAL A 186 -24.39 17.18 9.40
C VAL A 186 -23.90 15.75 9.61
N LEU A 187 -24.11 14.88 8.62
CA LEU A 187 -23.71 13.47 8.70
C LEU A 187 -22.18 13.33 8.69
N LEU A 188 -21.49 14.12 7.85
CA LEU A 188 -20.03 14.14 7.78
C LEU A 188 -19.43 14.60 9.11
N ALA A 189 -19.95 15.67 9.72
CA ALA A 189 -19.50 16.15 11.03
C ALA A 189 -19.71 15.09 12.13
N ALA A 190 -20.89 14.44 12.15
CA ALA A 190 -21.18 13.37 13.10
C ALA A 190 -20.24 12.16 12.93
N ASN A 191 -19.98 11.75 11.69
CA ASN A 191 -19.07 10.64 11.40
C ASN A 191 -17.61 10.99 11.70
N ARG A 192 -17.18 12.24 11.46
CA ARG A 192 -15.85 12.73 11.84
C ARG A 192 -15.66 12.67 13.36
N LEU A 193 -16.64 13.13 14.14
CA LEU A 193 -16.62 13.01 15.61
C LEU A 193 -16.60 11.55 16.07
N LYS A 194 -17.41 10.69 15.44
CA LYS A 194 -17.42 9.25 15.74
C LYS A 194 -16.06 8.60 15.45
N ALA A 195 -15.42 8.95 14.33
CA ALA A 195 -14.09 8.46 13.97
C ALA A 195 -13.04 8.89 14.99
N ALA A 196 -13.06 10.16 15.43
CA ALA A 196 -12.16 10.64 16.49
C ALA A 196 -12.35 9.90 17.82
N ASN A 197 -13.60 9.66 18.23
CA ASN A 197 -13.87 8.88 19.45
C ASN A 197 -13.33 7.44 19.34
N LEU A 198 -13.52 6.77 18.21
CA LEU A 198 -13.01 5.41 17.98
C LEU A 198 -11.48 5.37 17.94
N PHE A 199 -10.86 6.37 17.31
CA PHE A 199 -9.42 6.52 17.28
C PHE A 199 -8.85 6.70 18.68
N ASN A 200 -9.39 7.66 19.45
CA ASN A 200 -8.96 7.94 20.82
C ASN A 200 -9.10 6.72 21.73
N GLN A 201 -10.23 6.02 21.69
CA GLN A 201 -10.42 4.79 22.48
C GLN A 201 -9.39 3.70 22.16
N SER A 202 -9.01 3.56 20.88
CA SER A 202 -8.01 2.58 20.46
C SER A 202 -6.60 3.01 20.86
N ARG A 203 -6.32 4.31 20.74
CA ARG A 203 -5.06 4.92 21.19
C ARG A 203 -4.86 4.76 22.70
N ASP A 204 -5.87 5.01 23.52
CA ASP A 204 -5.76 4.90 24.97
C ASP A 204 -5.42 3.46 25.41
N LYS A 205 -5.92 2.46 24.67
CA LYS A 205 -5.50 1.07 24.85
C LYS A 205 -4.04 0.86 24.45
N ALA A 206 -3.62 1.37 23.28
CA ALA A 206 -2.22 1.28 22.85
C ALA A 206 -1.26 1.92 23.87
N VAL A 207 -1.63 3.08 24.44
CA VAL A 207 -0.88 3.76 25.52
C VAL A 207 -0.80 2.90 26.77
N SER A 208 -1.89 2.22 27.15
CA SER A 208 -1.89 1.32 28.30
C SER A 208 -0.93 0.13 28.10
N PHE A 209 -0.91 -0.45 26.89
CA PHE A 209 0.06 -1.50 26.53
C PHE A 209 1.50 -1.00 26.51
N MET A 210 1.73 0.21 25.98
CA MET A 210 3.04 0.86 25.99
C MET A 210 3.53 1.10 27.43
N HIS A 211 2.65 1.53 28.34
CA HIS A 211 2.99 1.69 29.75
C HIS A 211 3.39 0.35 30.38
N GLY A 212 2.60 -0.71 30.16
CA GLY A 212 2.94 -2.05 30.63
C GLY A 212 4.27 -2.56 30.08
N ALA A 213 4.56 -2.31 28.80
CA ALA A 213 5.84 -2.66 28.18
C ALA A 213 7.03 -2.00 28.89
N ASN A 214 6.92 -0.71 29.23
CA ASN A 214 7.95 0.01 29.98
C ASN A 214 8.17 -0.60 31.37
N GLN A 215 7.09 -0.94 32.09
CA GLN A 215 7.19 -1.59 33.40
C GLN A 215 7.92 -2.93 33.32
N TYR A 216 7.59 -3.79 32.35
CA TYR A 216 8.30 -5.06 32.17
C TYR A 216 9.77 -4.87 31.79
N LEU A 217 10.10 -3.83 31.01
CA LEU A 217 11.49 -3.48 30.70
C LEU A 217 12.29 -3.09 31.95
N GLU A 218 11.71 -2.30 32.84
CA GLU A 218 12.34 -1.89 34.12
C GLU A 218 12.63 -3.08 35.03
N HIS A 219 11.78 -4.11 34.99
CA HIS A 219 11.94 -5.35 35.75
C HIS A 219 12.80 -6.41 35.03
N ASN A 220 13.36 -6.09 33.87
CA ASN A 220 14.14 -7.00 33.01
C ASN A 220 13.33 -8.20 32.47
N GLU A 221 12.00 -8.07 32.38
CA GLU A 221 11.09 -9.07 31.79
C GLU A 221 10.88 -8.80 30.29
N TYR A 222 11.95 -8.89 29.51
CA TYR A 222 11.98 -8.42 28.12
C TYR A 222 10.99 -9.14 27.19
N ALA A 223 10.79 -10.45 27.37
CA ALA A 223 9.84 -11.22 26.58
C ALA A 223 8.40 -10.70 26.76
N MET A 224 8.01 -10.40 28.00
CA MET A 224 6.69 -9.84 28.30
C MET A 224 6.57 -8.38 27.84
N ALA A 225 7.65 -7.61 27.94
CA ALA A 225 7.68 -6.26 27.38
C ALA A 225 7.39 -6.26 25.88
N VAL A 226 8.08 -7.11 25.11
CA VAL A 226 7.86 -7.22 23.65
C VAL A 226 6.45 -7.73 23.31
N PHE A 227 5.88 -8.64 24.12
CA PHE A 227 4.48 -9.04 23.98
C PHE A 227 3.54 -7.82 24.10
N MET A 228 3.75 -6.97 25.11
CA MET A 228 2.96 -5.75 25.27
C MET A 228 3.18 -4.74 24.13
N LEU A 229 4.41 -4.62 23.62
CA LEU A 229 4.71 -3.77 22.46
C LEU A 229 3.97 -4.24 21.20
N GLN A 230 3.85 -5.55 20.97
CA GLN A 230 3.09 -6.05 19.82
C GLN A 230 1.62 -5.61 19.92
N GLN A 231 1.01 -5.70 21.11
CA GLN A 231 -0.36 -5.24 21.33
C GLN A 231 -0.48 -3.72 21.11
N ALA A 232 0.47 -2.93 21.59
CA ALA A 232 0.52 -1.49 21.34
C ALA A 232 0.57 -1.16 19.84
N CYS A 233 1.44 -1.83 19.07
CA CYS A 233 1.48 -1.69 17.60
C CYS A 233 0.15 -2.09 16.95
N GLU A 234 -0.43 -3.22 17.37
CA GLU A 234 -1.68 -3.71 16.80
C GLU A 234 -2.82 -2.71 17.01
N PHE A 235 -3.04 -2.22 18.24
CA PHE A 235 -4.07 -1.22 18.52
C PHE A 235 -3.84 0.09 17.76
N THR A 236 -2.58 0.48 17.59
CA THR A 236 -2.18 1.67 16.81
C THR A 236 -2.53 1.52 15.33
N TYR A 237 -2.22 0.40 14.68
CA TYR A 237 -2.63 0.20 13.29
C TYR A 237 -4.15 0.05 13.16
N ARG A 238 -4.79 -0.68 14.09
CA ARG A 238 -6.24 -0.89 14.05
C ARG A 238 -7.03 0.41 14.22
N SER A 239 -6.53 1.36 14.99
CA SER A 239 -7.20 2.66 15.18
C SER A 239 -7.39 3.37 13.83
N LEU A 240 -6.34 3.43 13.00
CA LEU A 240 -6.42 4.03 11.66
C LEU A 240 -7.28 3.20 10.71
N ILE A 241 -7.16 1.87 10.72
CA ILE A 241 -7.99 1.01 9.87
C ILE A 241 -9.47 1.22 10.16
N LEU A 242 -9.83 1.35 11.43
CA LEU A 242 -11.21 1.57 11.84
C LEU A 242 -11.73 2.94 11.36
N VAL A 243 -10.90 3.99 11.43
CA VAL A 243 -11.21 5.33 10.94
C VAL A 243 -11.40 5.35 9.42
N PHE A 244 -10.49 4.74 8.67
CA PHE A 244 -10.45 4.87 7.20
C PHE A 244 -11.28 3.83 6.46
N LYS A 245 -11.41 2.61 7.00
CA LYS A 245 -12.14 1.51 6.35
C LYS A 245 -13.55 1.32 6.90
N SER A 246 -13.86 1.92 8.06
CA SER A 246 -15.09 1.68 8.83
C SER A 246 -15.38 0.19 9.11
N LYS A 247 -14.37 -0.68 8.98
CA LYS A 247 -14.48 -2.14 9.10
C LYS A 247 -13.29 -2.68 9.87
N ASN A 248 -13.54 -3.66 10.73
CA ASN A 248 -12.51 -4.41 11.42
C ASN A 248 -11.89 -5.46 10.49
N ILE A 249 -10.57 -5.62 10.56
CA ILE A 249 -9.86 -6.74 9.94
C ILE A 249 -9.72 -7.86 10.97
N LYS A 250 -10.02 -9.10 10.55
CA LYS A 250 -9.89 -10.32 11.36
C LYS A 250 -8.48 -10.90 11.25
N SER A 251 -7.48 -10.08 11.49
CA SER A 251 -6.08 -10.50 11.58
C SER A 251 -5.37 -9.66 12.64
N HIS A 252 -4.42 -10.30 13.32
CA HIS A 252 -3.53 -9.69 14.31
C HIS A 252 -2.12 -9.48 13.74
N GLU A 253 -1.89 -9.87 12.49
CA GLU A 253 -0.58 -9.82 11.87
C GLU A 253 -0.18 -8.38 11.53
N LEU A 254 0.87 -7.87 12.18
CA LEU A 254 1.28 -6.47 12.06
C LEU A 254 1.66 -6.07 10.63
N VAL A 255 2.37 -6.94 9.89
CA VAL A 255 2.78 -6.66 8.51
C VAL A 255 1.56 -6.53 7.59
N LEU A 256 0.54 -7.37 7.80
CA LEU A 256 -0.72 -7.29 7.05
C LEU A 256 -1.49 -6.02 7.39
N LEU A 257 -1.62 -5.68 8.68
CA LEU A 257 -2.30 -4.45 9.12
C LEU A 257 -1.61 -3.20 8.54
N ARG A 258 -0.28 -3.14 8.60
CA ARG A 258 0.52 -2.09 7.97
C ARG A 258 0.25 -2.02 6.46
N LYS A 259 0.32 -3.15 5.74
CA LYS A 259 0.08 -3.20 4.28
C LYS A 259 -1.31 -2.64 3.92
N GLN A 260 -2.33 -2.97 4.70
CA GLN A 260 -3.70 -2.48 4.48
C GLN A 260 -3.82 -0.97 4.67
N LEU A 261 -3.00 -0.38 5.56
CA LEU A 261 -3.01 1.05 5.82
C LEU A 261 -2.31 1.88 4.75
N VAL A 262 -1.32 1.33 4.04
CA VAL A 262 -0.53 2.06 3.02
C VAL A 262 -1.43 2.76 2.01
N HIS A 263 -2.57 2.17 1.66
CA HIS A 263 -3.52 2.78 0.73
C HIS A 263 -4.11 4.10 1.28
N TYR A 264 -4.55 4.10 2.53
CA TYR A 264 -5.20 5.28 3.14
C TYR A 264 -4.16 6.27 3.66
N VAL A 265 -3.05 5.75 4.15
CA VAL A 265 -1.97 6.48 4.80
C VAL A 265 -0.65 5.94 4.25
N PRO A 266 -0.21 6.39 3.06
CA PRO A 266 1.09 5.98 2.51
C PRO A 266 2.25 6.30 3.46
N GLN A 267 2.12 7.42 4.18
CA GLN A 267 3.06 7.89 5.21
C GLN A 267 3.27 6.86 6.34
N ILE A 268 2.43 5.83 6.49
CA ILE A 268 2.59 4.78 7.51
C ILE A 268 3.91 4.00 7.34
N ILE A 269 4.43 3.95 6.11
CA ILE A 269 5.73 3.35 5.82
C ILE A 269 6.81 4.29 6.37
N GLY A 270 7.65 3.76 7.25
CA GLY A 270 8.76 4.53 7.81
C GLY A 270 8.48 5.11 9.19
N LEU A 271 7.21 5.20 9.63
CA LEU A 271 6.87 5.66 10.99
C LEU A 271 7.39 4.69 12.06
N PHE A 272 7.29 3.39 11.81
CA PHE A 272 7.81 2.40 12.74
C PHE A 272 9.34 2.31 12.65
N HIS A 273 9.88 2.30 11.43
CA HIS A 273 11.32 2.41 11.20
C HIS A 273 11.64 2.92 9.78
N PRO A 274 12.54 3.89 9.59
CA PRO A 274 12.76 4.56 8.30
C PRO A 274 13.34 3.64 7.21
N LYS A 275 14.06 2.57 7.59
CA LYS A 275 14.58 1.56 6.65
C LYS A 275 13.55 0.42 6.45
N PRO A 276 12.97 0.21 5.25
CA PRO A 276 11.89 -0.76 5.03
C PRO A 276 12.24 -2.21 5.40
N LYS A 277 13.42 -2.70 5.00
CA LYS A 277 13.87 -4.06 5.35
C LYS A 277 13.94 -4.29 6.85
N LYS A 278 14.40 -3.26 7.59
CA LYS A 278 14.52 -3.31 9.04
C LYS A 278 13.16 -3.18 9.72
N GLU A 279 12.27 -2.35 9.18
CA GLU A 279 10.88 -2.23 9.61
C GLU A 279 10.17 -3.58 9.60
N ILE A 280 10.19 -4.30 8.47
CA ILE A 280 9.58 -5.63 8.34
C ILE A 280 10.19 -6.64 9.31
N ARG A 281 11.52 -6.64 9.47
CA ARG A 281 12.20 -7.52 10.45
C ARG A 281 11.69 -7.28 11.88
N LEU A 282 11.62 -6.01 12.31
CA LEU A 282 11.19 -5.65 13.65
C LEU A 282 9.70 -5.97 13.90
N LEU A 283 8.83 -5.74 12.91
CA LEU A 283 7.42 -6.13 12.98
C LEU A 283 7.26 -7.67 13.08
N THR A 284 8.10 -8.41 12.38
CA THR A 284 8.12 -9.88 12.43
C THR A 284 8.55 -10.38 13.82
N LEU A 285 9.56 -9.74 14.43
CA LEU A 285 9.99 -10.06 15.80
C LEU A 285 8.88 -9.82 16.83
N LEU A 286 8.16 -8.70 16.72
CA LEU A 286 6.98 -8.45 17.56
C LEU A 286 5.92 -9.54 17.38
N GLN A 287 5.65 -9.92 16.13
CA GLN A 287 4.67 -10.97 15.81
C GLN A 287 5.08 -12.33 16.36
N GLU A 288 6.37 -12.66 16.28
CA GLU A 288 6.94 -13.88 16.84
C GLU A 288 6.78 -13.91 18.37
N ALA A 289 7.12 -12.83 19.06
CA ALA A 289 6.95 -12.72 20.51
C ALA A 289 5.49 -12.90 20.95
N TYR A 290 4.53 -12.33 20.20
CA TYR A 290 3.10 -12.52 20.46
C TYR A 290 2.65 -13.99 20.46
N ILE A 291 3.31 -14.84 19.66
CA ILE A 291 3.05 -16.28 19.63
C ILE A 291 3.86 -16.96 20.72
N LYS A 292 5.19 -16.77 20.72
CA LYS A 292 6.13 -17.56 21.53
C LYS A 292 6.01 -17.33 23.02
N VAL A 293 5.80 -16.08 23.47
CA VAL A 293 5.69 -15.76 24.91
C VAL A 293 4.57 -16.54 25.60
N ARG A 294 3.53 -16.93 24.86
CA ARG A 294 2.38 -17.66 25.42
C ARG A 294 2.58 -19.17 25.48
N TYR A 295 3.45 -19.74 24.65
CA TYR A 295 3.55 -21.20 24.47
C TYR A 295 4.95 -21.76 24.71
N GLU A 296 5.99 -20.93 24.63
CA GLU A 296 7.39 -21.32 24.77
C GLU A 296 7.97 -20.71 26.05
N SER A 297 8.09 -21.51 27.11
CA SER A 297 8.63 -21.07 28.40
C SER A 297 10.10 -20.66 28.36
N THR A 298 10.82 -21.02 27.30
CA THR A 298 12.25 -20.73 27.10
C THR A 298 12.50 -19.57 26.14
N TYR A 299 11.46 -18.90 25.65
CA TYR A 299 11.63 -17.75 24.76
C TYR A 299 12.29 -16.60 25.52
N GLN A 300 13.38 -16.08 24.95
CA GLN A 300 14.17 -15.01 25.54
C GLN A 300 14.38 -13.91 24.50
N VAL A 301 14.38 -12.68 24.98
CA VAL A 301 14.66 -11.49 24.19
C VAL A 301 15.76 -10.72 24.91
N ASP A 302 16.77 -10.25 24.17
CA ASP A 302 17.81 -9.42 24.76
C ASP A 302 17.32 -7.98 25.01
N LYS A 303 18.00 -7.28 25.92
CA LYS A 303 17.62 -5.93 26.35
C LYS A 303 17.67 -4.94 25.19
N GLU A 304 18.70 -5.04 24.35
CA GLU A 304 18.94 -4.14 23.23
C GLU A 304 17.81 -4.24 22.19
N GLN A 305 17.37 -5.45 21.86
CA GLN A 305 16.26 -5.73 20.96
C GLN A 305 14.95 -5.22 21.54
N ALA A 306 14.67 -5.47 22.82
CA ALA A 306 13.45 -4.97 23.46
C ALA A 306 13.42 -3.44 23.52
N SER A 307 14.57 -2.80 23.78
CA SER A 307 14.70 -1.33 23.75
C SER A 307 14.55 -0.75 22.34
N GLU A 308 15.06 -1.44 21.32
CA GLU A 308 14.89 -1.06 19.91
C GLU A 308 13.41 -1.10 19.51
N LEU A 309 12.71 -2.17 19.91
CA LEU A 309 11.28 -2.34 19.66
C LEU A 309 10.44 -1.31 20.42
N LEU A 310 10.80 -0.96 21.66
CA LEU A 310 10.14 0.09 22.43
C LEU A 310 10.19 1.41 21.66
N THR A 311 11.39 1.81 21.22
CA THR A 311 11.60 3.05 20.47
C THR A 311 10.81 3.06 19.16
N ALA A 312 10.87 1.97 18.39
CA ALA A 312 10.13 1.84 17.13
C ALA A 312 8.60 1.92 17.33
N THR A 313 8.10 1.30 18.40
CA THR A 313 6.68 1.35 18.78
C THR A 313 6.26 2.78 19.16
N SER A 314 7.10 3.52 19.89
CA SER A 314 6.83 4.92 20.25
C SER A 314 6.74 5.80 19.01
N ASN A 315 7.72 5.68 18.10
CA ASN A 315 7.74 6.43 16.84
C ASN A 315 6.48 6.17 16.01
N LEU A 316 6.02 4.91 15.95
CA LEU A 316 4.78 4.56 15.25
C LEU A 316 3.57 5.22 15.91
N MET A 317 3.44 5.16 17.23
CA MET A 317 2.32 5.76 17.96
C MET A 317 2.25 7.28 17.78
N GLU A 318 3.39 7.96 17.89
CA GLU A 318 3.49 9.40 17.69
C GLU A 318 3.20 9.79 16.23
N GLY A 319 3.79 9.08 15.27
CA GLY A 319 3.56 9.33 13.85
C GLY A 319 2.11 9.10 13.44
N VAL A 320 1.47 8.05 13.94
CA VAL A 320 0.05 7.75 13.68
C VAL A 320 -0.87 8.82 14.27
N GLN A 321 -0.54 9.35 15.46
CA GLN A 321 -1.26 10.48 16.04
C GLN A 321 -1.17 11.71 15.12
N ALA A 322 0.03 12.06 14.67
CA ALA A 322 0.26 13.22 13.80
C ALA A 322 -0.49 13.10 12.47
N VAL A 323 -0.44 11.91 11.83
CA VAL A 323 -1.21 11.61 10.63
C VAL A 323 -2.71 11.80 10.88
N PHE A 324 -3.25 11.23 11.96
CA PHE A 324 -4.68 11.34 12.24
C PHE A 324 -5.12 12.79 12.42
N GLU A 325 -4.31 13.60 13.11
CA GLU A 325 -4.56 15.03 13.30
C GLU A 325 -4.56 15.79 11.97
N GLU A 326 -3.59 15.52 11.08
CA GLU A 326 -3.56 16.11 9.74
C GLU A 326 -4.89 15.87 9.01
N TYR A 327 -5.34 14.62 8.92
CA TYR A 327 -6.61 14.29 8.27
C TYR A 327 -7.85 14.84 8.98
N TYR A 328 -7.81 14.98 10.30
CA TYR A 328 -8.94 15.48 11.08
C TYR A 328 -9.13 17.00 10.91
N TYR A 329 -8.04 17.76 10.81
CA TYR A 329 -8.05 19.22 10.81
C TYR A 329 -7.98 19.89 9.42
N VAL A 330 -7.70 19.13 8.34
CA VAL A 330 -7.57 19.68 6.97
C VAL A 330 -8.84 20.36 6.43
N ASP A 331 -10.02 20.12 7.00
CA ASP A 331 -11.28 20.79 6.63
C ASP A 331 -12.10 21.22 7.87
N SER A 332 -11.47 21.70 8.95
CA SER A 332 -12.17 22.25 10.14
C SER A 332 -12.03 23.76 10.27
#